data_AF-U7Q8J9-F1
#
_entry.id   AF-U7Q8J9-F1
#
_cell.length_a   1.000
_cell.length_b   1.000
_cell.length_c   1.000
_cell.angle_alpha   90.00
_cell.angle_beta   90.00
_cell.angle_gamma   90.00
#
_symmetry.space_group_name_H-M   'P 1'
#
loop_
_entity.id
_entity.type
_entity.pdbx_description
1 polymer ?
#
loop_
_entity_poly.entity_id
_entity_poly.type
_entity_poly.pdbx_seq_one_letter_code
_entity_poly.pdbx_strand_id
1 'polypeptide(L)'
;AVQFQQESFGVNGIISTVNPTDYSVNQKFDCILACSFFSHLPEKTFTLWMKTLYNLITPAGILMFSVHDRDLLPPDSKIKSDELLFIPQSESQSLDVYEYGTSYVGEEFVTQAV
;
A
#
# COMPACT_ATOMS: atom_id res chain seq x y z
N ALA A 1 -8.84 -14.95 0.81
CA ALA A 1 -7.52 -14.93 1.48
C ALA A 1 -7.64 -14.79 3.00
N VAL A 2 -8.23 -13.71 3.54
CA VAL A 2 -8.31 -13.47 5.00
C VAL A 2 -9.00 -14.60 5.77
N GLN A 3 -10.19 -15.05 5.35
CA GLN A 3 -10.90 -16.14 6.03
C GLN A 3 -10.04 -17.41 6.18
N PHE A 4 -9.35 -17.82 5.10
CA PHE A 4 -8.44 -18.96 5.14
C PHE A 4 -7.32 -18.79 6.18
N GLN A 5 -6.76 -17.57 6.30
CA GLN A 5 -5.72 -17.28 7.31
C GLN A 5 -6.28 -17.44 8.74
N GLN A 6 -7.50 -16.94 8.98
CA GLN A 6 -8.16 -17.07 10.28
C GLN A 6 -8.43 -18.54 10.62
N GLU A 7 -9.00 -19.29 9.67
CA GLU A 7 -9.37 -20.70 9.87
C GLU A 7 -8.14 -21.62 10.02
N SER A 8 -7.07 -21.35 9.27
CA SER A 8 -5.89 -22.23 9.25
C SER A 8 -4.88 -21.92 10.34
N PHE A 9 -4.74 -20.65 10.73
CA PHE A 9 -3.69 -20.20 11.65
C PHE A 9 -4.22 -19.57 12.94
N GLY A 10 -5.55 -19.45 13.10
CA GLY A 10 -6.17 -18.91 14.32
C GLY A 10 -5.88 -17.43 14.57
N VAL A 11 -5.47 -16.69 13.53
CA VAL A 11 -5.17 -15.25 13.62
C VAL A 11 -6.45 -14.42 13.51
N ASN A 12 -6.39 -13.18 14.01
CA ASN A 12 -7.45 -12.20 13.76
C ASN A 12 -7.37 -11.71 12.30
N GLY A 13 -8.52 -11.59 11.64
CA GLY A 13 -8.61 -11.11 10.26
C GLY A 13 -9.47 -9.85 10.17
N ILE A 14 -8.99 -8.89 9.40
CA ILE A 14 -9.74 -7.68 9.03
C ILE A 14 -9.72 -7.62 7.50
N ILE A 15 -10.89 -7.50 6.89
CA ILE A 15 -11.01 -7.37 5.43
C ILE A 15 -10.65 -5.94 5.04
N SER A 16 -9.78 -5.79 4.05
CA SER A 16 -9.44 -4.47 3.48
C SER A 16 -10.60 -3.91 2.67
N THR A 17 -10.61 -2.59 2.50
CA THR A 17 -11.55 -1.86 1.63
C THR A 17 -10.80 -1.28 0.44
N VAL A 18 -11.50 -0.76 -0.56
CA VAL A 18 -10.87 0.01 -1.65
C VAL A 18 -10.53 1.41 -1.16
N ASN A 19 -11.51 2.08 -0.53
CA ASN A 19 -11.31 3.40 0.05
C ASN A 19 -10.74 3.29 1.46
N PRO A 20 -9.61 3.94 1.76
CA PRO A 20 -8.98 3.89 3.09
C PRO A 20 -9.86 4.45 4.21
N THR A 21 -10.81 5.31 3.89
CA THR A 21 -11.76 5.90 4.85
C THR A 21 -12.77 4.88 5.37
N ASP A 22 -13.03 3.82 4.60
CA ASP A 22 -13.96 2.76 4.96
C ASP A 22 -13.28 1.66 5.80
N TYR A 23 -11.95 1.76 5.98
CA TYR A 23 -11.16 0.80 6.74
C TYR A 23 -11.35 1.00 8.25
N SER A 24 -12.43 0.43 8.76
CA SER A 24 -12.83 0.57 10.16
C SER A 24 -12.06 -0.39 11.07
N VAL A 25 -11.02 0.12 11.74
CA VAL A 25 -10.24 -0.60 12.73
C VAL A 25 -10.25 0.18 14.04
N ASN A 26 -10.87 -0.39 15.08
CA ASN A 26 -10.98 0.25 16.40
C ASN A 26 -9.89 -0.23 17.37
N GLN A 27 -8.65 -0.27 16.91
CA GLN A 27 -7.48 -0.59 17.73
C GLN A 27 -6.22 0.07 17.16
N LYS A 28 -5.18 0.19 17.99
CA LYS A 28 -3.85 0.59 17.57
C LYS A 28 -2.91 -0.61 17.61
N PHE A 29 -1.85 -0.56 16.81
CA PHE A 29 -0.84 -1.62 16.71
C PHE A 29 0.54 -1.08 17.08
N ASP A 30 1.33 -1.88 17.78
CA ASP A 30 2.73 -1.56 18.06
C ASP A 30 3.63 -1.74 16.83
N CYS A 31 3.18 -2.53 15.86
CA CYS A 31 3.88 -2.79 14.62
C CYS A 31 2.88 -3.02 13.49
N ILE A 32 3.08 -2.34 12.35
CA ILE A 32 2.38 -2.62 11.09
C ILE A 32 3.44 -2.91 10.03
N LEU A 33 3.28 -4.02 9.31
CA LEU A 33 4.10 -4.37 8.15
C LEU A 33 3.21 -4.46 6.91
N ALA A 34 3.38 -3.51 5.99
CA ALA A 34 2.72 -3.49 4.68
C ALA A 34 3.70 -3.94 3.59
N CYS A 35 3.96 -5.25 3.54
CA CYS A 35 4.87 -5.83 2.55
C CYS A 35 4.19 -5.89 1.17
N SER A 36 4.85 -5.35 0.15
CA SER A 36 4.41 -5.22 -1.25
C SER A 36 3.14 -4.42 -1.50
N PHE A 37 2.32 -4.11 -0.49
CA PHE A 37 1.03 -3.43 -0.67
C PHE A 37 1.14 -2.08 -1.42
N PHE A 38 2.08 -1.21 -1.02
CA PHE A 38 2.26 0.11 -1.63
C PHE A 38 2.86 0.06 -3.04
N SER A 39 3.31 -1.12 -3.49
CA SER A 39 3.81 -1.35 -4.84
C SER A 39 2.69 -1.53 -5.88
N HIS A 40 1.42 -1.43 -5.45
CA HIS A 40 0.24 -1.64 -6.28
C HIS A 40 -0.78 -0.51 -6.24
N LEU A 41 -0.54 0.54 -5.45
CA LEU A 41 -1.53 1.59 -5.23
C LEU A 41 -1.38 2.73 -6.25
N PRO A 42 -2.48 3.22 -6.83
CA PRO A 42 -2.46 4.49 -7.56
C PRO A 42 -2.31 5.66 -6.59
N GLU A 43 -1.86 6.81 -7.11
CA GLU A 43 -1.65 8.05 -6.34
C GLU A 43 -2.86 8.42 -5.48
N LYS A 44 -4.08 8.31 -6.05
CA LYS A 44 -5.34 8.68 -5.39
C LYS A 44 -5.56 7.98 -4.03
N THR A 45 -5.05 6.77 -3.84
CA THR A 45 -5.24 5.99 -2.61
C THR A 45 -3.95 5.75 -1.84
N PHE A 46 -2.77 5.92 -2.45
CA PHE A 46 -1.47 5.71 -1.79
C PHE A 46 -1.34 6.54 -0.51
N THR A 47 -1.41 7.87 -0.61
CA THR A 47 -1.22 8.77 0.53
C THR A 47 -2.32 8.61 1.58
N LEU A 48 -3.53 8.29 1.15
CA LEU A 48 -4.65 8.03 2.06
C LEU A 48 -4.43 6.74 2.85
N TRP A 49 -3.94 5.67 2.21
CA TRP A 49 -3.55 4.44 2.90
C TRP A 49 -2.40 4.66 3.87
N MET A 50 -1.37 5.44 3.49
CA MET A 50 -0.26 5.78 4.37
C MET A 50 -0.77 6.45 5.65
N LYS A 51 -1.60 7.49 5.51
CA LYS A 51 -2.22 8.19 6.64
C LYS A 51 -3.11 7.29 7.48
N THR A 52 -3.92 6.44 6.85
CA THR A 52 -4.78 5.49 7.58
C THR A 52 -3.93 4.53 8.41
N LEU A 53 -2.91 3.89 7.83
CA LEU A 53 -2.06 2.94 8.54
C LEU A 53 -1.22 3.63 9.63
N TYR A 54 -0.64 4.80 9.34
CA TYR A 54 0.09 5.60 10.32
C TYR A 54 -0.81 5.99 11.49
N ASN A 55 -2.06 6.38 11.22
CA ASN A 55 -3.01 6.65 12.29
C ASN A 55 -3.37 5.40 13.10
N LEU A 56 -3.10 4.18 12.65
CA LEU A 56 -3.35 2.96 13.41
C LEU A 56 -2.16 2.51 14.25
N ILE A 57 -1.00 3.18 14.21
CA ILE A 57 0.13 2.84 15.08
C ILE A 57 -0.02 3.44 16.48
N THR A 58 0.55 2.79 17.50
CA THR A 58 0.70 3.37 18.83
C THR A 58 1.79 4.46 18.80
N PRO A 59 1.83 5.40 19.78
CA PRO A 59 2.84 6.47 19.77
C PRO A 59 4.31 6.01 19.76
N ALA A 60 4.59 4.78 20.20
CA ALA A 60 5.92 4.17 20.17
C ALA A 60 6.04 3.04 19.12
N GLY A 61 5.01 2.87 18.29
CA GLY A 61 4.92 1.81 17.29
C GLY A 61 5.70 2.13 16.02
N ILE A 62 5.81 1.13 15.15
CA ILE A 62 6.56 1.23 13.90
C ILE A 62 5.66 0.82 12.74
N LEU A 63 5.64 1.65 11.69
CA LEU A 63 5.09 1.31 10.37
C LEU A 63 6.26 0.99 9.43
N MET A 64 6.30 -0.25 8.95
CA MET A 64 7.25 -0.70 7.92
C MET A 64 6.48 -1.03 6.65
N PHE A 65 6.99 -0.62 5.51
CA PHE A 65 6.39 -0.90 4.21
C PHE A 65 7.45 -1.03 3.13
N SER A 66 7.07 -1.57 1.98
CA SER A 66 7.92 -1.63 0.80
C SER A 66 7.21 -1.04 -0.42
N VAL A 67 8.01 -0.47 -1.32
CA VAL A 67 7.58 0.09 -2.61
C VAL A 67 8.46 -0.49 -3.72
N HIS A 68 8.03 -0.36 -4.98
CA HIS A 68 8.98 -0.39 -6.08
C HIS A 68 9.61 0.99 -6.23
N ASP A 69 10.93 1.06 -6.07
CA ASP A 69 11.66 2.28 -6.34
C ASP A 69 11.64 2.57 -7.85
N ARG A 70 11.52 3.85 -8.21
CA ARG A 70 11.65 4.32 -9.60
C ARG A 70 12.94 3.86 -10.28
N ASP A 71 14.02 3.63 -9.54
CA ASP A 71 15.30 3.15 -10.06
C ASP A 71 15.24 1.70 -10.57
N LEU A 72 14.14 0.97 -10.30
CA LEU A 72 13.87 -0.33 -10.90
C LEU A 72 13.37 -0.24 -12.35
N LEU A 73 12.97 0.96 -12.80
CA LEU A 73 12.50 1.16 -14.17
C LEU A 73 13.67 1.16 -15.17
N PRO A 74 13.45 0.70 -16.42
CA PRO A 74 14.46 0.78 -17.46
C PRO A 74 14.95 2.23 -17.69
N PRO A 75 16.23 2.48 -17.96
CA PRO A 75 16.75 3.84 -18.17
C PRO A 75 16.01 4.65 -19.26
N ASP A 76 15.47 3.95 -20.26
CA ASP A 76 14.75 4.54 -21.38
C ASP A 76 13.27 4.82 -21.09
N SER A 77 12.73 4.35 -19.96
CA SER A 77 11.34 4.55 -19.58
C SER A 77 11.00 5.99 -19.20
N LYS A 78 12.03 6.87 -19.08
CA LYS A 78 11.99 8.32 -18.76
C LYS A 78 10.60 8.87 -18.56
N ILE A 79 10.05 8.57 -17.39
CA ILE A 79 8.84 9.18 -16.89
C ILE A 79 9.24 10.60 -16.55
N LYS A 80 8.83 11.50 -17.44
CA LYS A 80 9.15 12.91 -17.36
C LYS A 80 8.33 13.50 -16.22
N SER A 81 8.98 13.65 -15.07
CA SER A 81 8.63 14.53 -13.94
C SER A 81 7.57 14.12 -12.93
N ASP A 82 7.03 12.91 -12.96
CA ASP A 82 6.08 12.48 -11.93
C ASP A 82 6.76 11.49 -10.99
N GLU A 83 6.87 11.85 -9.71
CA GLU A 83 7.48 11.02 -8.64
C GLU A 83 6.68 9.74 -8.32
N LEU A 84 5.61 9.47 -9.08
CA LEU A 84 4.86 8.23 -9.08
C LEU A 84 4.49 7.86 -10.52
N LEU A 85 4.79 6.62 -10.90
CA LEU A 85 4.21 5.93 -12.03
C LEU A 85 3.19 4.93 -11.52
N PHE A 86 2.01 4.91 -12.14
CA PHE A 86 1.04 3.83 -11.97
C PHE A 86 0.68 3.20 -13.31
N ILE A 87 0.78 1.88 -13.39
CA ILE A 87 0.39 1.07 -14.54
C ILE A 87 -0.82 0.24 -14.11
N PRO A 88 -1.98 0.30 -14.80
CA PRO A 88 -3.16 -0.51 -14.50
C PRO A 88 -2.98 -1.96 -15.01
N GLN A 89 -1.95 -2.62 -14.47
CA GLN A 89 -1.61 -4.02 -14.69
C GLN A 89 -1.28 -4.63 -13.34
N SER A 90 -1.85 -5.79 -13.06
CA SER A 90 -1.62 -6.53 -11.82
C SER A 90 -1.49 -8.02 -12.10
N GLU A 91 -0.68 -8.69 -11.29
CA GLU A 91 -0.65 -10.15 -11.15
C GLU A 91 -1.94 -10.70 -10.52
N SER A 92 -2.69 -9.86 -9.80
CA SER A 92 -3.99 -10.21 -9.26
C SER A 92 -5.02 -10.29 -10.37
N GLN A 93 -5.66 -11.45 -10.50
CA GLN A 93 -6.76 -11.65 -11.46
C GLN A 93 -8.13 -11.27 -10.92
N SER A 94 -8.23 -10.92 -9.63
CA SER A 94 -9.50 -10.69 -8.93
C SER A 94 -9.75 -9.24 -8.52
N LEU A 95 -8.73 -8.38 -8.53
CA LEU A 95 -8.85 -6.99 -8.12
C LEU A 95 -9.00 -6.08 -9.34
N ASP A 96 -9.68 -4.95 -9.18
CA ASP A 96 -9.77 -3.93 -10.22
C ASP A 96 -8.38 -3.32 -10.45
N VAL A 97 -7.88 -3.42 -11.68
CA VAL A 97 -6.54 -2.94 -12.07
C VAL A 97 -6.36 -1.42 -11.91
N TYR A 98 -7.45 -0.65 -11.82
CA TYR A 98 -7.43 0.80 -11.56
C TYR A 98 -7.43 1.16 -10.06
N GLU A 99 -7.64 0.17 -9.20
CA GLU A 99 -7.54 0.28 -7.74
C GLU A 99 -6.30 -0.45 -7.21
N TYR A 100 -5.83 -1.48 -7.93
CA TYR A 100 -4.70 -2.32 -7.57
C TYR A 100 -3.94 -2.73 -8.84
N GLY A 101 -2.91 -1.94 -9.19
CA GLY A 101 -2.09 -2.11 -10.38
C GLY A 101 -0.64 -2.34 -10.03
N THR A 102 0.28 -1.67 -10.72
CA THR A 102 1.72 -1.65 -10.38
C THR A 102 2.16 -0.20 -10.29
N SER A 103 2.71 0.19 -9.13
CA SER A 103 3.29 1.50 -8.92
C SER A 103 4.81 1.45 -8.80
N TYR A 104 5.46 2.51 -9.25
CA TYR A 104 6.87 2.83 -8.98
C TYR A 104 6.93 4.24 -8.46
N VAL A 105 7.64 4.48 -7.36
CA VAL A 105 7.64 5.77 -6.68
C VAL A 105 9.06 6.25 -6.41
N GLY A 106 9.23 7.57 -6.37
CA GLY A 106 10.44 8.23 -5.92
C GLY A 106 10.37 8.62 -4.44
N GLU A 107 11.54 8.87 -3.87
CA GLU A 107 11.73 9.22 -2.45
C GLU A 107 10.99 10.50 -2.05
N GLU A 108 10.87 11.49 -2.94
CA GLU A 108 10.18 12.74 -2.63
C GLU A 108 8.67 12.50 -2.45
N PHE A 109 8.06 11.65 -3.29
CA PHE A 109 6.66 11.27 -3.17
C PHE A 109 6.40 10.51 -1.87
N VAL A 110 7.25 9.53 -1.54
CA VAL A 110 7.12 8.75 -0.30
C VAL A 110 7.24 9.66 0.93
N THR A 111 8.22 10.57 0.93
CA THR A 111 8.44 11.52 2.04
C THR A 111 7.24 12.44 2.26
N GLN A 112 6.54 12.84 1.20
CA GLN A 112 5.33 13.69 1.31
C GLN A 112 4.09 12.92 1.77
N ALA A 113 4.09 11.59 1.64
CA ALA A 113 2.96 10.74 2.01
C ALA A 113 2.94 10.39 3.51
N VAL A 114 4.09 10.45 4.19
CA VAL A 114 4.28 10.21 5.63
C VAL A 114 4.01 11.49 6.43
#